data_AF-A0AAV3SJ48-F1
#
_entry.id   AF-A0AAV3SJ48-F1
#
_cell.length_a   1.000
_cell.length_b   1.000
_cell.length_c   1.000
_cell.angle_alpha   90.00
_cell.angle_beta   90.00
_cell.angle_gamma   90.00
#
_symmetry.space_group_name_H-M   'P 1'
#
loop_
_entity.id
_entity.type
_entity.pdbx_description
1 polymer ?
#
loop_
_entity_poly.entity_id
_entity_poly.type
_entity_poly.pdbx_seq_one_letter_code
_entity_poly.pdbx_strand_id
1 'polypeptide(L)'
;MTARNGDHVVTTISTTPQQALSGTAIGTGSFAQCASCQCSIGEGSTVALRAHRFTDEARWTTAAIHCSHCLSEHGTITTPTTGAAEIVITGRLILRGDAATQSHRLVFTADEGPEAVLDYSSPDDAH
;
A
#
# COMPACT_ATOMS: atom_id res chain seq x y z
N MET A 1 -4.69 15.00 44.23
CA MET A 1 -4.66 15.30 42.78
C MET A 1 -4.93 13.99 42.05
N THR A 2 -6.21 13.64 41.86
CA THR A 2 -6.62 12.36 41.28
C THR A 2 -6.61 12.46 39.75
N ALA A 3 -5.75 11.66 39.10
CA ALA A 3 -5.72 11.54 37.66
C ALA A 3 -7.09 11.03 37.16
N ARG A 4 -7.74 11.80 36.29
CA ARG A 4 -8.89 11.33 35.53
C ARG A 4 -8.36 10.31 34.52
N ASN A 5 -8.64 9.03 34.77
CA ASN A 5 -8.45 7.99 33.78
C ASN A 5 -9.51 8.24 32.69
N GLY A 6 -9.11 8.90 31.61
CA GLY A 6 -9.98 9.11 30.46
C GLY A 6 -10.23 7.75 29.82
N ASP A 7 -11.47 7.30 29.89
CA ASP A 7 -11.93 6.12 29.17
C ASP A 7 -11.75 6.38 27.68
N HIS A 8 -10.71 5.81 27.08
CA HIS A 8 -10.47 5.92 25.65
C HIS A 8 -11.44 4.98 24.95
N VAL A 9 -12.58 5.52 24.52
CA VAL A 9 -13.50 4.81 23.61
C VAL A 9 -12.76 4.54 22.31
N VAL A 10 -12.33 3.29 22.12
CA VAL A 10 -11.76 2.83 20.86
C VAL A 10 -12.91 2.76 19.85
N THR A 11 -12.95 3.72 18.92
CA THR A 11 -13.90 3.69 17.80
C THR A 11 -13.26 2.95 16.63
N THR A 12 -13.86 1.84 16.23
CA THR A 12 -13.44 1.12 15.02
C THR A 12 -14.05 1.81 13.80
N ILE A 13 -13.20 2.20 12.85
CA ILE A 13 -13.60 2.76 11.56
C ILE A 13 -13.31 1.70 10.49
N SER A 14 -14.31 1.41 9.65
CA SER A 14 -14.11 0.57 8.46
C SER A 14 -13.69 1.44 7.28
N THR A 15 -12.73 0.96 6.49
CA THR A 15 -12.16 1.66 5.33
C THR A 15 -11.95 0.67 4.20
N THR A 16 -11.99 1.17 2.96
CA THR A 16 -11.60 0.33 1.81
C THR A 16 -10.08 0.18 1.74
N PRO A 17 -9.55 -0.87 1.08
CA PRO A 17 -8.11 -1.00 0.88
C PRO A 17 -7.51 0.17 0.08
N GLN A 18 -8.25 0.71 -0.89
CA GLN A 18 -7.89 1.91 -1.65
C GLN A 18 -7.60 3.08 -0.70
N GLN A 19 -8.50 3.32 0.25
CA GLN A 19 -8.37 4.38 1.25
C GLN A 19 -7.23 4.09 2.23
N ALA A 20 -7.05 2.82 2.63
CA ALA A 20 -6.02 2.42 3.59
C ALA A 20 -4.60 2.55 3.02
N LEU A 21 -4.42 2.28 1.73
CA LEU A 21 -3.11 2.26 1.06
C LEU A 21 -2.76 3.59 0.38
N SER A 22 -3.74 4.45 0.08
CA SER A 22 -3.48 5.76 -0.48
C SER A 22 -2.69 6.67 0.47
N GLY A 23 -1.71 7.39 -0.07
CA GLY A 23 -0.75 8.19 0.69
C GLY A 23 0.46 7.40 1.21
N THR A 24 0.56 6.11 0.92
CA THR A 24 1.72 5.29 1.31
C THR A 24 2.97 5.79 0.61
N ALA A 25 4.01 6.08 1.40
CA ALA A 25 5.32 6.48 0.92
C ALA A 25 6.00 5.36 0.14
N ILE A 26 6.48 5.65 -1.06
CA ILE A 26 7.20 4.69 -1.91
C ILE A 26 8.65 5.16 -2.08
N GLY A 27 9.58 4.37 -1.51
CA GLY A 27 11.01 4.64 -1.60
C GLY A 27 11.46 5.91 -0.87
N THR A 28 12.72 6.26 -1.10
CA THR A 28 13.35 7.47 -0.58
C THR A 28 13.72 8.38 -1.75
N GLY A 29 12.85 9.34 -2.09
CA GLY A 29 13.11 10.33 -3.13
C GLY A 29 11.97 10.44 -4.15
N SER A 30 12.33 10.83 -5.38
CA SER A 30 11.38 11.13 -6.47
C SER A 30 11.09 9.94 -7.39
N PHE A 31 11.74 8.79 -7.16
CA PHE A 31 11.59 7.59 -7.98
C PHE A 31 11.47 6.34 -7.11
N ALA A 32 10.70 5.39 -7.59
CA ALA A 32 10.65 4.01 -7.12
C ALA A 32 11.34 3.08 -8.12
N GLN A 33 11.62 1.84 -7.72
CA GLN A 33 12.11 0.80 -8.63
C GLN A 33 11.07 -0.30 -8.75
N CYS A 34 10.80 -0.74 -9.98
CA CYS A 34 9.99 -1.93 -10.20
C CYS A 34 10.65 -3.14 -9.53
N ALA A 35 9.94 -3.85 -8.66
CA ALA A 35 10.47 -5.02 -7.97
C ALA A 35 10.84 -6.16 -8.93
N SER A 36 10.24 -6.20 -10.12
CA SER A 36 10.50 -7.23 -11.14
C SER A 36 11.61 -6.84 -12.10
N CYS A 37 11.41 -5.78 -12.90
CA CYS A 37 12.35 -5.41 -13.97
C CYS A 37 13.35 -4.31 -13.58
N GLN A 38 13.29 -3.80 -12.34
CA GLN A 38 14.20 -2.79 -11.79
C GLN A 38 14.20 -1.44 -12.52
N CYS A 39 13.26 -1.21 -13.45
CA CYS A 39 13.14 0.09 -14.09
C CYS A 39 12.75 1.18 -13.07
N SER A 40 13.21 2.40 -13.33
CA SER A 40 12.85 3.56 -12.52
C SER A 40 11.42 3.97 -12.84
N ILE A 41 10.60 4.16 -11.80
CA ILE A 41 9.20 4.55 -11.88
C ILE A 41 9.06 5.92 -11.22
N GLY A 42 8.64 6.92 -11.97
CA GLY A 42 8.46 8.29 -11.49
C GLY A 42 7.00 8.64 -11.22
N GLU A 43 6.79 9.89 -10.82
CA GLU A 43 5.47 10.51 -10.72
C GLU A 43 4.63 10.34 -12.00
N GLY A 44 3.31 10.23 -11.83
CA GLY A 44 2.32 10.06 -12.90
C GLY A 44 2.19 8.63 -13.40
N SER A 45 3.17 7.77 -13.12
CA SER A 45 3.20 6.38 -13.57
C SER A 45 2.07 5.56 -12.92
N THR A 46 1.38 4.78 -13.75
CA THR A 46 0.48 3.71 -13.28
C THR A 46 1.30 2.51 -12.80
N VAL A 47 0.94 1.98 -11.64
CA VAL A 47 1.66 0.91 -10.95
C VAL A 47 0.68 -0.06 -10.30
N ALA A 48 1.14 -1.28 -10.02
CA ALA A 48 0.56 -2.10 -8.96
C ALA A 48 1.40 -2.03 -7.70
N LEU A 49 0.73 -1.91 -6.57
CA LEU A 49 1.31 -2.02 -5.24
C LEU A 49 0.87 -3.34 -4.61
N ARG A 50 1.84 -4.19 -4.24
CA ARG A 50 1.59 -5.34 -3.38
C ARG A 50 1.85 -4.94 -1.94
N ALA A 51 0.88 -5.14 -1.07
CA ALA A 51 1.01 -4.92 0.36
C ALA A 51 0.55 -6.15 1.14
N HIS A 52 1.08 -6.29 2.35
CA HIS A 52 0.66 -7.31 3.30
C HIS A 52 0.38 -6.70 4.67
N ARG A 53 -0.36 -7.43 5.49
CA ARG A 53 -0.58 -7.13 6.90
C ARG A 53 -0.70 -8.43 7.67
N PHE A 54 0.17 -8.65 8.65
CA PHE A 54 0.07 -9.80 9.54
C PHE A 54 -1.12 -9.64 10.50
N THR A 55 -1.62 -10.77 11.02
CA THR A 55 -2.82 -10.81 11.89
C THR A 55 -2.68 -9.99 13.18
N ASP A 56 -1.46 -9.79 13.67
CA ASP A 56 -1.12 -8.98 14.85
C ASP A 56 -0.75 -7.53 14.52
N GLU A 57 -0.77 -7.14 13.24
CA GLU A 57 -0.39 -5.80 12.79
C GLU A 57 -1.61 -4.92 12.48
N ALA A 58 -1.53 -3.67 12.92
CA ALA A 58 -2.56 -2.68 12.63
C ALA A 58 -2.43 -2.02 11.24
N ARG A 59 -1.25 -2.08 10.61
CA ARG A 59 -0.91 -1.32 9.40
C ARG A 59 -0.50 -2.23 8.27
N TRP A 60 -0.85 -1.84 7.05
CA TRP A 60 -0.32 -2.47 5.86
C TRP A 60 1.13 -2.05 5.62
N THR A 61 1.93 -3.00 5.15
CA THR A 61 3.31 -2.81 4.75
C THR A 61 3.43 -3.04 3.25
N THR A 62 4.04 -2.10 2.54
CA THR A 62 4.35 -2.25 1.11
C THR A 62 5.41 -3.34 0.94
N ALA A 63 5.08 -4.39 0.21
CA ALA A 63 6.00 -5.47 -0.13
C ALA A 63 6.73 -5.20 -1.44
N ALA A 64 6.00 -4.71 -2.46
CA ALA A 64 6.55 -4.50 -3.79
C ALA A 64 5.75 -3.45 -4.56
N ILE A 65 6.40 -2.87 -5.57
CA ILE A 65 5.76 -2.02 -6.57
C ILE A 65 6.16 -2.51 -7.96
N HIS A 66 5.19 -2.60 -8.87
CA HIS A 66 5.39 -3.08 -10.23
C HIS A 66 4.96 -2.01 -11.23
N CYS A 67 5.79 -1.79 -12.25
CA CYS A 67 5.42 -0.90 -13.35
C CYS A 67 4.28 -1.51 -14.18
N SER A 68 3.58 -0.68 -14.95
CA SER A 68 2.48 -1.12 -15.82
C SER A 68 2.85 -2.24 -16.79
N HIS A 69 4.11 -2.34 -17.21
CA HIS A 69 4.57 -3.41 -18.09
C HIS A 69 4.65 -4.78 -17.40
N CYS A 70 5.02 -4.80 -16.11
CA CYS A 70 5.09 -6.03 -15.31
C CYS A 70 3.74 -6.41 -14.68
N LEU A 71 2.70 -5.60 -14.88
CA LEU A 71 1.40 -5.79 -14.22
C LEU A 71 0.76 -7.13 -14.56
N SER A 72 0.88 -7.58 -15.80
CA SER A 72 0.28 -8.85 -16.26
C SER A 72 0.80 -10.07 -15.54
N GLU A 73 2.04 -10.02 -15.03
CA GLU A 73 2.68 -11.14 -14.33
C GLU A 73 2.55 -11.03 -12.81
N HIS A 74 2.33 -9.82 -12.30
CA HIS A 74 2.34 -9.50 -10.86
C HIS A 74 1.00 -8.97 -10.33
N GLY A 75 -0.05 -9.03 -11.15
CA GLY A 75 -1.41 -8.64 -10.77
C GLY A 75 -2.12 -9.67 -9.88
N THR A 76 -1.56 -10.88 -9.76
CA THR A 76 -2.15 -12.01 -9.03
C THR A 76 -1.16 -12.52 -7.97
N ILE A 77 -1.67 -12.86 -6.79
CA ILE A 77 -0.91 -13.41 -5.67
C ILE A 77 -0.81 -14.92 -5.88
N THR A 78 0.34 -15.38 -6.39
CA THR A 78 0.58 -16.80 -6.66
C THR A 78 1.21 -17.56 -5.49
N THR A 79 1.81 -16.85 -4.54
CA THR A 79 2.41 -17.43 -3.34
C THR A 79 2.07 -16.53 -2.15
N PRO A 80 0.92 -16.78 -1.51
CA PRO A 80 0.49 -16.03 -0.35
C PRO A 80 1.46 -16.21 0.84
N THR A 81 1.73 -15.13 1.55
CA THR A 81 2.53 -15.18 2.78
C THR A 81 1.69 -15.75 3.93
N THR A 82 2.11 -16.86 4.52
CA THR A 82 1.39 -17.49 5.64
C THR A 82 1.18 -16.54 6.81
N GLY A 83 -0.07 -16.45 7.28
CA GLY A 83 -0.44 -15.60 8.41
C GLY A 83 -0.56 -14.11 8.08
N ALA A 84 -0.46 -13.73 6.81
CA ALA A 84 -0.65 -12.36 6.34
C ALA A 84 -1.82 -12.25 5.38
N ALA A 85 -2.64 -11.22 5.55
CA ALA A 85 -3.51 -10.77 4.48
C ALA A 85 -2.63 -10.07 3.44
N GLU A 86 -2.84 -10.35 2.16
CA GLU A 86 -2.12 -9.67 1.08
C GLU A 86 -3.09 -9.09 0.07
N ILE A 87 -2.67 -8.01 -0.57
CA ILE A 87 -3.46 -7.33 -1.59
C ILE A 87 -2.55 -6.80 -2.69
N VAL A 88 -3.03 -6.89 -3.93
CA VAL A 88 -2.46 -6.22 -5.09
C VAL A 88 -3.46 -5.19 -5.59
N ILE A 89 -3.04 -3.94 -5.66
CA ILE A 89 -3.91 -2.81 -6.01
C ILE A 89 -3.25 -1.90 -7.05
N THR A 90 -4.00 -1.47 -8.06
CA THR A 90 -3.53 -0.47 -9.03
C THR A 90 -3.71 0.94 -8.52
N GLY A 91 -2.85 1.81 -9.02
CA GLY A 91 -2.92 3.23 -8.74
C GLY A 91 -1.83 3.98 -9.46
N ARG A 92 -1.57 5.20 -8.98
CA ARG A 92 -0.56 6.09 -9.52
C ARG A 92 0.41 6.54 -8.45
N LEU A 93 1.62 6.84 -8.89
CA LEU A 93 2.59 7.55 -8.07
C LEU A 93 2.40 9.06 -8.23
N ILE A 94 2.35 9.78 -7.11
CA ILE A 94 2.27 11.24 -7.09
C ILE A 94 3.35 11.81 -6.15
N LEU A 95 3.79 13.04 -6.38
CA LEU A 95 4.61 13.75 -5.40
C LEU A 95 3.72 14.43 -4.35
N ARG A 96 3.93 14.08 -3.08
CA ARG A 96 3.35 14.78 -1.95
C ARG A 96 4.39 15.69 -1.32
N GLY A 97 4.12 16.98 -1.32
CA GLY A 97 4.92 17.98 -0.61
C GLY A 97 4.63 17.96 0.90
N ASP A 98 5.68 18.09 1.70
CA ASP A 98 5.63 18.42 3.12
C ASP A 98 6.18 19.84 3.29
N ALA A 99 5.27 20.79 3.51
CA ALA A 99 5.62 22.19 3.67
C ALA A 99 6.44 22.49 4.94
N ALA A 100 6.29 21.68 5.99
CA ALA A 100 7.03 21.88 7.24
C ALA A 100 8.52 21.57 7.07
N THR A 101 8.83 20.56 6.25
CA THR A 101 10.21 20.11 5.99
C THR A 101 10.76 20.58 4.64
N GLN A 102 9.96 21.29 3.84
CA GLN A 102 10.26 21.69 2.46
C GLN A 102 10.73 20.51 1.59
N SER A 103 10.15 19.34 1.84
CA SER A 103 10.53 18.10 1.16
C SER A 103 9.37 17.56 0.31
N HIS A 104 9.71 16.69 -0.64
CA HIS A 104 8.74 16.00 -1.48
C HIS A 104 8.98 14.51 -1.35
N ARG A 105 7.90 13.74 -1.34
CA ARG A 105 7.97 12.28 -1.32
C ARG A 105 7.04 11.69 -2.36
N LEU A 106 7.54 10.70 -3.09
CA LEU A 106 6.70 9.87 -3.93
C LEU A 106 5.77 9.03 -3.06
N VAL A 107 4.46 9.15 -3.30
CA VAL A 107 3.43 8.38 -2.60
C VAL A 107 2.54 7.67 -3.60
N PHE A 108 2.01 6.52 -3.19
CA PHE A 108 1.01 5.77 -3.93
C PHE A 108 -0.38 6.34 -3.66
N THR A 109 -1.19 6.46 -4.70
CA THR A 109 -2.63 6.76 -4.63
C THR A 109 -3.35 5.68 -5.41
N ALA A 110 -4.23 4.94 -4.75
CA ALA A 110 -5.02 3.89 -5.40
C ALA A 110 -5.97 4.49 -6.44
N ASP A 111 -6.24 3.76 -7.51
CA ASP A 111 -7.32 4.10 -8.43
C ASP A 111 -8.69 3.99 -7.71
N GLU A 112 -9.68 4.74 -8.18
CA GLU A 112 -11.04 4.66 -7.65
C GLU A 112 -11.75 3.39 -8.13
N GLY A 113 -12.77 2.96 -7.39
CA GLY A 113 -13.60 1.81 -7.75
C GLY A 113 -13.04 0.45 -7.31
N PRO A 114 -13.87 -0.60 -7.31
CA PRO A 114 -13.46 -1.95 -6.93
C PRO A 114 -12.45 -2.57 -7.90
N GLU A 115 -12.42 -2.16 -9.16
CA GLU A 115 -11.51 -2.66 -10.19
C GLU A 115 -10.03 -2.33 -9.93
N ALA A 116 -9.76 -1.38 -9.03
CA ALA A 116 -8.41 -1.08 -8.59
C ALA A 116 -7.79 -2.27 -7.84
N VAL A 117 -8.59 -3.08 -7.16
CA VAL A 117 -8.09 -4.29 -6.48
C VAL A 117 -7.97 -5.40 -7.50
N LEU A 118 -6.73 -5.78 -7.81
CA LEU A 118 -6.44 -6.84 -8.76
C LEU A 118 -6.55 -8.22 -8.12
N ASP A 119 -6.09 -8.35 -6.88
CA ASP A 119 -6.15 -9.60 -6.15
C ASP A 119 -6.05 -9.39 -4.64
N TYR A 120 -6.53 -10.36 -3.88
CA TYR A 120 -6.51 -10.38 -2.42
C TYR A 120 -6.41 -11.82 -1.90
N SER A 121 -5.58 -12.01 -0.87
CA SER A 121 -5.51 -13.27 -0.13
C SER A 121 -5.73 -13.04 1.37
N SER A 122 -6.50 -13.93 1.98
CA SER A 122 -6.72 -14.02 3.42
C SER A 122 -5.49 -14.63 4.12
N PRO A 123 -5.25 -14.35 5.41
CA PRO A 123 -4.16 -14.97 6.18
C PRO A 123 -4.17 -16.50 6.17
N ASP A 124 -5.35 -17.10 5.98
CA ASP A 124 -5.57 -18.55 6.01
C ASP A 124 -5.40 -19.22 4.63
N ASP A 125 -5.15 -18.46 3.57
CA ASP A 125 -5.08 -18.99 2.20
C ASP A 125 -3.71 -19.60 1.85
N ALA A 126 -2.69 -19.39 2.69
CA ALA A 126 -1.36 -19.95 2.47
C ALA A 126 -1.35 -21.46 2.76
N HIS A 127 -1.07 -22.25 1.71
CA HIS A 127 -0.95 -23.70 1.75
C HIS A 127 0.46 -24.17 2.12
#